data_AF-A0A964JKD7-F1
#
_entry.id   AF-A0A964JKD7-F1
#
_cell.length_a   1.000
_cell.length_b   1.000
_cell.length_c   1.000
_cell.angle_alpha   90.00
_cell.angle_beta   90.00
_cell.angle_gamma   90.00
#
_symmetry.space_group_name_H-M   'P 1'
#
loop_
_entity.id
_entity.type
_entity.pdbx_description
1 polymer ?
#
loop_
_entity_poly.entity_id
_entity_poly.type
_entity_poly.pdbx_seq_one_letter_code
_entity_poly.pdbx_strand_id
1 'polypeptide(L)'
;AHILEVRNVSFVNNSSPRGGAICSVLIPGVYSNLQFYGNQASEGGGALYIENSTSTLSYSTLVGNGAPNGGAILVTAGSATVTGLIATRSQGGADVSFEGGAAVNWVYSNVFGGEAGAAFAGLADPTGQNGNISADPGFRNEAMSDYRLGPASVCVDAGDPGHTDVNGSRSDMGAFGGPLAR
;
A
#
# COMPACT_ATOMS: atom_id res chain seq x y z
N ALA A 1 10.32 18.02 -16.16
CA ALA A 1 9.87 16.62 -15.98
C ALA A 1 8.50 16.65 -15.33
N HIS A 2 7.54 15.89 -15.84
CA HIS A 2 6.21 15.79 -15.24
C HIS A 2 6.21 14.68 -14.19
N ILE A 3 5.53 14.91 -13.08
CA ILE A 3 5.31 13.96 -11.99
C ILE A 3 3.81 13.86 -11.74
N LEU A 4 3.30 12.66 -11.51
CA LEU A 4 1.94 12.47 -11.04
C LEU A 4 1.95 12.49 -9.51
N GLU A 5 1.19 13.39 -8.92
CA GLU A 5 1.09 13.52 -7.47
C GLU A 5 -0.37 13.36 -7.04
N VAL A 6 -0.62 12.38 -6.18
CA VAL A 6 -1.96 12.07 -5.66
C VAL A 6 -1.87 11.94 -4.14
N ARG A 7 -2.65 12.75 -3.43
CA ARG A 7 -2.60 12.81 -1.96
C ARG A 7 -3.98 12.96 -1.33
N ASN A 8 -4.20 12.31 -0.19
CA ASN A 8 -5.41 12.48 0.62
C ASN A 8 -6.71 12.20 -0.15
N VAL A 9 -6.73 11.14 -0.95
CA VAL A 9 -7.87 10.73 -1.77
C VAL A 9 -8.18 9.26 -1.53
N SER A 10 -9.47 8.93 -1.60
CA SER A 10 -9.98 7.57 -1.54
C SER A 10 -10.42 7.09 -2.92
N PHE A 11 -10.00 5.90 -3.30
CA PHE A 11 -10.43 5.17 -4.48
C PHE A 11 -11.18 3.92 -4.02
N VAL A 12 -12.48 3.87 -4.29
CA VAL A 12 -13.38 2.84 -3.76
C VAL A 12 -14.12 2.14 -4.91
N ASN A 13 -14.02 0.81 -4.95
CA ASN A 13 -14.73 -0.06 -5.90
C ASN A 13 -14.53 0.32 -7.38
N ASN A 14 -13.34 0.80 -7.74
CA ASN A 14 -12.99 1.05 -9.13
C ASN A 14 -12.56 -0.25 -9.82
N SER A 15 -12.74 -0.31 -11.15
CA SER A 15 -12.39 -1.48 -11.94
C SER A 15 -11.75 -1.08 -13.26
N SER A 16 -10.60 -1.66 -13.57
CA SER A 16 -9.82 -1.41 -14.80
C SER A 16 -8.97 -2.62 -15.13
N PRO A 17 -8.59 -2.91 -16.40
CA PRO A 17 -7.69 -4.03 -16.70
C PRO A 17 -6.35 -3.96 -15.93
N ARG A 18 -5.78 -2.76 -15.83
CA ARG A 18 -4.54 -2.49 -15.09
C ARG A 18 -4.77 -1.37 -14.10
N GLY A 19 -4.36 -1.56 -12.86
CA GLY A 19 -4.47 -0.53 -11.83
C GLY A 19 -5.93 -0.21 -11.58
N GLY A 20 -6.61 -1.05 -10.80
CA GLY A 20 -8.07 -0.92 -10.62
C GLY A 20 -8.49 0.49 -10.20
N ALA A 21 -7.62 1.23 -9.50
CA ALA A 21 -7.74 2.66 -9.26
C ALA A 21 -6.74 3.52 -10.06
N ILE A 22 -5.44 3.21 -10.02
CA ILE A 22 -4.39 4.02 -10.64
C ILE A 22 -3.49 3.15 -11.52
N CYS A 23 -3.33 3.55 -12.77
CA CYS A 23 -2.34 3.01 -13.70
C CYS A 23 -1.32 4.09 -14.04
N SER A 24 -0.06 3.87 -13.65
CA SER A 24 1.05 4.82 -13.80
C SER A 24 2.10 4.26 -14.74
N VAL A 25 2.19 4.80 -15.95
CA VAL A 25 3.05 4.28 -17.02
C VAL A 25 4.00 5.38 -17.49
N LEU A 26 5.30 5.09 -17.52
CA LEU A 26 6.35 5.99 -18.06
C LEU A 26 6.45 7.37 -17.40
N ILE A 27 5.83 7.56 -16.23
CA ILE A 27 5.85 8.80 -15.47
C ILE A 27 6.10 8.52 -13.98
N PRO A 28 7.04 9.24 -13.31
CA PRO A 28 7.22 9.11 -11.87
C PRO A 28 5.95 9.48 -11.10
N GLY A 29 5.68 8.74 -10.03
CA GLY A 29 4.49 8.92 -9.18
C GLY A 29 4.82 9.20 -7.72
N VAL A 30 4.07 10.08 -7.08
CA VAL A 30 4.09 10.30 -5.62
C VAL A 30 2.67 10.09 -5.10
N TYR A 31 2.50 9.00 -4.35
CA TYR A 31 1.21 8.54 -3.83
C TYR A 31 1.28 8.54 -2.30
N SER A 32 0.56 9.43 -1.63
CA SER A 32 0.64 9.55 -0.17
C SER A 32 -0.70 9.73 0.51
N ASN A 33 -0.92 9.08 1.66
CA ASN A 33 -2.17 9.24 2.43
C ASN A 33 -3.40 8.89 1.59
N LEU A 34 -3.27 7.80 0.82
CA LEU A 34 -4.33 7.29 -0.04
C LEU A 34 -5.04 6.12 0.60
N GLN A 35 -6.29 5.96 0.18
CA GLN A 35 -7.18 4.90 0.63
C GLN A 35 -7.66 4.13 -0.59
N PHE A 36 -7.34 2.85 -0.70
CA PHE A 36 -7.76 2.01 -1.80
C PHE A 36 -8.60 0.85 -1.28
N TYR A 37 -9.91 0.87 -1.56
CA TYR A 37 -10.85 -0.11 -1.04
C TYR A 37 -11.59 -0.83 -2.16
N GLY A 38 -11.51 -2.16 -2.17
CA GLY A 38 -12.33 -2.97 -3.08
C GLY A 38 -12.03 -2.76 -4.58
N ASN A 39 -10.88 -2.16 -4.95
CA ASN A 39 -10.58 -1.93 -6.36
C ASN A 39 -10.13 -3.23 -7.04
N GLN A 40 -10.56 -3.43 -8.28
CA GLN A 40 -10.37 -4.68 -8.99
C GLN A 40 -9.65 -4.46 -10.33
N ALA A 41 -8.73 -5.35 -10.67
CA ALA A 41 -8.11 -5.39 -11.98
C ALA A 41 -8.06 -6.78 -12.59
N SER A 42 -8.34 -6.88 -13.89
CA SER A 42 -8.36 -8.17 -14.59
C SER A 42 -6.99 -8.66 -15.02
N GLU A 43 -5.97 -7.79 -15.11
CA GLU A 43 -4.60 -8.16 -15.46
C GLU A 43 -3.66 -8.04 -14.25
N GLY A 44 -3.58 -6.86 -13.62
CA GLY A 44 -2.68 -6.66 -12.50
C GLY A 44 -2.79 -5.33 -11.78
N GLY A 45 -2.33 -5.31 -10.53
CA GLY A 45 -2.38 -4.16 -9.63
C GLY A 45 -3.82 -3.82 -9.26
N GLY A 46 -4.46 -4.59 -8.37
CA GLY A 46 -5.87 -4.40 -8.06
C GLY A 46 -6.22 -2.98 -7.61
N ALA A 47 -5.30 -2.31 -6.91
CA ALA A 47 -5.37 -0.87 -6.67
C ALA A 47 -4.46 -0.07 -7.60
N LEU A 48 -3.16 -0.40 -7.58
CA LEU A 48 -2.12 0.41 -8.20
C LEU A 48 -1.24 -0.46 -9.09
N TYR A 49 -1.11 -0.01 -10.35
CA TYR A 49 -0.23 -0.59 -11.33
C TYR A 49 0.83 0.44 -11.74
N ILE A 50 2.11 0.08 -11.62
CA ILE A 50 3.24 0.93 -11.98
C ILE A 50 4.04 0.21 -13.06
N GLU A 51 4.26 0.87 -14.19
CA GLU A 51 5.02 0.31 -15.31
C GLU A 51 6.07 1.30 -15.83
N ASN A 52 7.31 0.84 -15.97
CA ASN A 52 8.43 1.63 -16.50
C ASN A 52 8.56 3.01 -15.81
N SER A 53 8.42 3.02 -14.49
CA SER A 53 8.36 4.24 -13.68
C SER A 53 9.08 4.04 -12.34
N THR A 54 9.53 5.16 -11.74
CA THR A 54 10.06 5.24 -10.38
C THR A 54 9.07 6.00 -9.50
N SER A 55 8.45 5.32 -8.54
CA SER A 55 7.39 5.90 -7.72
C SER A 55 7.69 5.86 -6.23
N THR A 56 7.06 6.76 -5.47
CA THR A 56 7.06 6.73 -4.00
C THR A 56 5.64 6.51 -3.51
N LEU A 57 5.47 5.55 -2.62
CA LEU A 57 4.21 5.27 -1.95
C LEU A 57 4.43 5.46 -0.46
N SER A 58 3.63 6.30 0.18
CA SER A 58 3.75 6.52 1.61
C SER A 58 2.42 6.58 2.32
N TYR A 59 2.39 6.06 3.55
CA TYR A 59 1.26 6.21 4.48
C TYR A 59 -0.08 5.96 3.81
N SER A 60 -0.25 4.87 3.09
CA SER A 60 -1.49 4.57 2.36
C SER A 60 -2.07 3.25 2.84
N THR A 61 -3.39 3.13 2.82
CA THR A 61 -4.12 1.94 3.27
C THR A 61 -4.87 1.30 2.11
N LEU A 62 -4.54 0.04 1.84
CA LEU A 62 -5.09 -0.77 0.76
C LEU A 62 -5.82 -1.95 1.39
N VAL A 63 -7.13 -2.05 1.16
CA VAL A 63 -7.97 -3.11 1.73
C VAL A 63 -8.84 -3.73 0.66
N GLY A 64 -8.83 -5.07 0.54
CA GLY A 64 -9.79 -5.77 -0.31
C GLY A 64 -9.59 -5.54 -1.80
N ASN A 65 -8.39 -5.14 -2.23
CA ASN A 65 -8.12 -4.93 -3.67
C ASN A 65 -7.77 -6.26 -4.31
N GLY A 66 -8.17 -6.48 -5.56
CA GLY A 66 -8.00 -7.78 -6.22
C GLY A 66 -7.46 -7.68 -7.64
N ALA A 67 -6.49 -8.54 -7.96
CA ALA A 67 -6.01 -8.79 -9.31
C ALA A 67 -5.25 -10.12 -9.38
N PRO A 68 -5.17 -10.77 -10.56
CA PRO A 68 -4.38 -11.99 -10.72
C PRO A 68 -2.88 -11.81 -10.42
N ASN A 69 -2.32 -10.64 -10.74
CA ASN A 69 -0.92 -10.30 -10.47
C ASN A 69 -0.87 -9.02 -9.62
N GLY A 70 -0.30 -9.09 -8.42
CA GLY A 70 -0.31 -7.96 -7.49
C GLY A 70 -1.72 -7.60 -7.04
N GLY A 71 -2.28 -8.41 -6.13
CA GLY A 71 -3.64 -8.29 -5.60
C GLY A 71 -3.99 -6.85 -5.23
N ALA A 72 -3.08 -6.13 -4.56
CA ALA A 72 -3.19 -4.69 -4.38
C ALA A 72 -2.25 -3.90 -5.30
N ILE A 73 -0.96 -4.24 -5.32
CA ILE A 73 0.06 -3.47 -6.03
C ILE A 73 0.82 -4.37 -7.00
N LEU A 74 0.96 -3.93 -8.25
CA LEU A 74 1.89 -4.51 -9.21
C LEU A 74 2.85 -3.42 -9.71
N VAL A 75 4.15 -3.70 -9.63
CA VAL A 75 5.20 -2.89 -10.23
C VAL A 75 5.91 -3.74 -11.29
N THR A 76 5.95 -3.29 -12.54
CA THR A 76 6.62 -3.99 -13.64
C THR A 76 7.62 -3.09 -14.35
N ALA A 77 8.83 -3.61 -14.57
CA ALA A 77 9.95 -2.88 -15.19
C ALA A 77 10.21 -1.48 -14.57
N GLY A 78 9.93 -1.32 -13.29
CA GLY A 78 9.99 -0.05 -12.55
C GLY A 78 10.43 -0.27 -11.11
N SER A 79 10.51 0.82 -10.34
CA SER A 79 10.85 0.76 -8.92
C SER A 79 9.86 1.55 -8.06
N ALA A 80 9.73 1.13 -6.81
CA ALA A 80 8.94 1.83 -5.82
C ALA A 80 9.70 1.94 -4.50
N THR A 81 9.68 3.11 -3.89
CA THR A 81 10.03 3.31 -2.48
C THR A 81 8.75 3.32 -1.67
N VAL A 82 8.67 2.48 -0.64
CA VAL A 82 7.44 2.27 0.14
C VAL A 82 7.72 2.44 1.63
N THR A 83 6.96 3.33 2.26
CA THR A 83 7.08 3.63 3.70
C THR A 83 5.70 3.75 4.33
N GLY A 84 5.46 3.15 5.50
CA GLY A 84 4.22 3.38 6.23
C GLY A 84 2.98 2.77 5.57
N LEU A 85 3.12 1.81 4.65
CA LEU A 85 1.99 1.24 3.93
C LEU A 85 1.22 0.27 4.82
N ILE A 86 -0.11 0.19 4.67
CA ILE A 86 -0.91 -0.95 5.10
C ILE A 86 -1.55 -1.57 3.87
N ALA A 87 -1.26 -2.84 3.58
CA ALA A 87 -1.94 -3.62 2.55
C ALA A 87 -2.52 -4.89 3.16
N THR A 88 -3.82 -5.12 2.97
CA THR A 88 -4.47 -6.26 3.60
C THR A 88 -5.68 -6.76 2.84
N ARG A 89 -5.99 -8.04 3.01
CA ARG A 89 -7.17 -8.69 2.41
C ARG A 89 -7.16 -8.59 0.89
N SER A 90 -5.98 -8.57 0.27
CA SER A 90 -5.93 -8.55 -1.20
C SER A 90 -6.35 -9.90 -1.76
N GLN A 91 -6.93 -9.88 -2.96
CA GLN A 91 -7.53 -11.05 -3.61
C GLN A 91 -6.80 -11.41 -4.92
N GLY A 92 -6.88 -12.68 -5.31
CA GLY A 92 -6.34 -13.19 -6.57
C GLY A 92 -4.86 -13.58 -6.49
N GLY A 93 -3.96 -12.60 -6.60
CA GLY A 93 -2.51 -12.76 -6.52
C GLY A 93 -1.90 -12.29 -5.20
N ALA A 94 -0.57 -12.37 -5.08
CA ALA A 94 0.15 -11.86 -3.91
C ALA A 94 -0.21 -10.38 -3.68
N ASP A 95 -0.34 -9.93 -2.42
CA ASP A 95 -0.75 -8.55 -2.09
C ASP A 95 0.09 -7.52 -2.87
N VAL A 96 1.39 -7.76 -2.93
CA VAL A 96 2.36 -6.89 -3.60
C VAL A 96 3.24 -7.73 -4.52
N SER A 97 3.31 -7.36 -5.80
CA SER A 97 4.12 -8.04 -6.80
C SER A 97 5.07 -7.09 -7.49
N PHE A 98 6.33 -7.52 -7.68
CA PHE A 98 7.36 -6.80 -8.41
C PHE A 98 7.92 -7.67 -9.53
N GLU A 99 7.86 -7.17 -10.76
CA GLU A 99 8.34 -7.86 -11.95
C GLU A 99 9.47 -7.03 -12.59
N GLY A 100 10.57 -7.68 -12.95
CA GLY A 100 11.70 -7.00 -13.63
C GLY A 100 12.83 -6.48 -12.71
N GLY A 101 12.90 -6.95 -11.46
CA GLY A 101 14.16 -6.97 -10.69
C GLY A 101 14.67 -5.61 -10.15
N ALA A 102 13.79 -4.72 -9.71
CA ALA A 102 14.21 -3.48 -9.08
C ALA A 102 14.50 -3.63 -7.58
N ALA A 103 15.46 -2.83 -7.10
CA ALA A 103 15.66 -2.61 -5.67
C ALA A 103 14.45 -1.85 -5.09
N VAL A 104 13.86 -2.40 -4.04
CA VAL A 104 12.72 -1.83 -3.33
C VAL A 104 13.19 -1.45 -1.94
N ASN A 105 13.08 -0.17 -1.60
CA ASN A 105 13.17 0.23 -0.20
C ASN A 105 11.78 0.14 0.41
N TRP A 106 11.52 -0.93 1.17
CA TRP A 106 10.25 -1.20 1.82
C TRP A 106 10.45 -1.16 3.32
N VAL A 107 9.88 -0.17 4.01
CA VAL A 107 10.12 0.07 5.43
C VAL A 107 8.84 0.46 6.16
N TYR A 108 8.80 0.19 7.47
CA TYR A 108 7.71 0.58 8.36
C TYR A 108 6.31 0.29 7.80
N SER A 109 6.11 -0.87 7.18
CA SER A 109 4.86 -1.20 6.50
C SER A 109 4.25 -2.50 7.03
N ASN A 110 2.94 -2.64 6.91
CA ASN A 110 2.19 -3.83 7.28
C ASN A 110 1.54 -4.47 6.05
N VAL A 111 1.90 -5.72 5.75
CA VAL A 111 1.23 -6.51 4.70
C VAL A 111 0.69 -7.79 5.33
N PHE A 112 -0.63 -7.97 5.31
CA PHE A 112 -1.28 -9.02 6.08
C PHE A 112 -2.58 -9.55 5.44
N GLY A 113 -2.78 -10.86 5.50
CA GLY A 113 -4.09 -11.47 5.27
C GLY A 113 -4.58 -11.45 3.82
N GLY A 114 -3.68 -11.40 2.83
CA GLY A 114 -4.02 -11.66 1.44
C GLY A 114 -4.42 -13.12 1.20
N GLU A 115 -5.32 -13.36 0.23
CA GLU A 115 -5.91 -14.68 -0.02
C GLU A 115 -5.01 -15.62 -0.82
N ALA A 116 -4.03 -15.09 -1.56
CA ALA A 116 -3.16 -15.86 -2.47
C ALA A 116 -1.97 -16.56 -1.80
N GLY A 117 -1.96 -16.66 -0.47
CA GLY A 117 -0.95 -17.34 0.34
C GLY A 117 0.33 -16.53 0.56
N ALA A 118 0.99 -16.04 -0.50
CA ALA A 118 2.18 -15.21 -0.38
C ALA A 118 1.83 -13.71 -0.35
N ALA A 119 2.37 -12.96 0.62
CA ALA A 119 2.20 -11.51 0.69
C ALA A 119 2.97 -10.76 -0.42
N PHE A 120 4.15 -11.27 -0.77
CA PHE A 120 5.05 -10.67 -1.75
C PHE A 120 5.41 -11.67 -2.85
N ALA A 121 5.47 -11.19 -4.09
CA ALA A 121 5.98 -11.94 -5.23
C ALA A 121 7.03 -11.13 -5.99
N GLY A 122 8.11 -11.80 -6.41
CA GLY A 122 9.20 -11.17 -7.19
C GLY A 122 10.17 -10.30 -6.37
N LEU A 123 10.05 -10.31 -5.05
CA LEU A 123 11.08 -9.85 -4.10
C LEU A 123 11.18 -10.81 -2.92
N ALA A 124 12.27 -10.71 -2.16
CA ALA A 124 12.36 -11.34 -0.84
C ALA A 124 11.36 -10.66 0.11
N ASP A 125 10.64 -11.46 0.90
CA ASP A 125 9.70 -10.96 1.89
C ASP A 125 10.44 -10.10 2.94
N PRO A 126 10.14 -8.79 3.04
CA PRO A 126 10.82 -7.88 3.95
C PRO A 126 10.24 -7.92 5.38
N THR A 127 9.25 -8.77 5.66
CA THR A 127 8.62 -8.90 6.97
C THR A 127 9.64 -9.18 8.07
N GLY A 128 9.53 -8.47 9.20
CA GLY A 128 10.45 -8.57 10.33
C GLY A 128 11.74 -7.76 10.18
N GLN A 129 11.93 -7.07 9.05
CA GLN A 129 13.09 -6.21 8.78
C GLN A 129 12.64 -4.74 8.67
N ASN A 130 13.49 -3.79 9.08
CA ASN A 130 13.28 -2.35 8.90
C ASN A 130 11.88 -1.85 9.31
N GLY A 131 11.34 -2.39 10.40
CA GLY A 131 10.03 -2.04 10.93
C GLY A 131 8.83 -2.59 10.15
N ASN A 132 9.04 -3.49 9.19
CA ASN A 132 7.95 -4.15 8.48
C ASN A 132 7.35 -5.27 9.32
N ILE A 133 6.02 -5.33 9.34
CA ILE A 133 5.24 -6.30 10.11
C ILE A 133 4.25 -7.02 9.21
N SER A 134 3.75 -8.16 9.68
CA SER A 134 2.64 -8.88 9.06
C SER A 134 1.69 -9.32 10.18
N ALA A 135 0.69 -8.49 10.44
CA ALA A 135 -0.30 -8.73 11.48
C ALA A 135 -1.59 -7.97 11.17
N ASP A 136 -2.71 -8.39 11.76
CA ASP A 136 -3.99 -7.71 11.59
C ASP A 136 -3.86 -6.22 11.98
N PRO A 137 -4.16 -5.28 11.07
CA PRO A 137 -4.11 -3.85 11.37
C PRO A 137 -5.07 -3.42 12.48
N GLY A 138 -6.09 -4.21 12.84
CA GLY A 138 -7.00 -3.87 13.94
C GLY A 138 -7.77 -2.57 13.70
N PHE A 139 -8.43 -2.46 12.54
CA PHE A 139 -9.24 -1.31 12.17
C PHE A 139 -10.46 -1.15 13.09
N ARG A 140 -10.94 0.09 13.27
CA ARG A 140 -12.06 0.41 14.17
C ARG A 140 -13.36 -0.25 13.76
N ASN A 141 -13.72 -0.20 12.47
CA ASN A 141 -14.95 -0.80 11.98
C ASN A 141 -14.90 -1.06 10.46
N GLU A 142 -14.34 -2.20 10.09
CA GLU A 142 -14.24 -2.64 8.69
C GLU A 142 -15.61 -2.85 8.03
N ALA A 143 -16.60 -3.34 8.80
CA ALA A 143 -17.95 -3.58 8.30
C ALA A 143 -18.63 -2.29 7.80
N MET A 144 -18.20 -1.12 8.30
CA MET A 144 -18.65 0.19 7.85
C MET A 144 -17.60 0.93 6.98
N SER A 145 -16.57 0.23 6.50
CA SER A 145 -15.43 0.82 5.78
C SER A 145 -14.69 1.92 6.56
N ASP A 146 -14.72 1.87 7.90
CA ASP A 146 -13.92 2.72 8.77
C ASP A 146 -12.58 2.05 9.06
N TYR A 147 -11.62 2.33 8.18
CA TYR A 147 -10.26 1.81 8.24
C TYR A 147 -9.30 2.70 9.03
N ARG A 148 -9.81 3.55 9.93
CA ARG A 148 -8.96 4.17 10.95
C ARG A 148 -8.47 3.10 11.93
N LEU A 149 -7.24 3.24 12.41
CA LEU A 149 -6.66 2.29 13.37
C LEU A 149 -7.40 2.33 14.71
N GLY A 150 -7.64 1.14 15.26
CA GLY A 150 -8.15 0.96 16.62
C GLY A 150 -7.06 1.24 17.66
N PRO A 151 -7.42 1.56 18.92
CA PRO A 151 -6.44 1.87 19.97
C PRO A 151 -5.43 0.76 20.29
N ALA A 152 -5.78 -0.50 20.00
CA ALA A 152 -4.92 -1.67 20.23
C ALA A 152 -4.24 -2.17 18.94
N SER A 153 -4.30 -1.38 17.86
CA SER A 153 -3.68 -1.74 16.59
C SER A 153 -2.16 -1.83 16.74
N VAL A 154 -1.59 -2.88 16.13
CA VAL A 154 -0.13 -3.04 16.00
C VAL A 154 0.50 -2.02 15.04
N CYS A 155 -0.32 -1.31 14.26
CA CYS A 155 0.11 -0.28 13.33
C CYS A 155 0.17 1.11 13.97
N VAL A 156 -0.34 1.27 15.20
CA VAL A 156 -0.23 2.51 15.97
C VAL A 156 1.21 2.71 16.44
N ASP A 157 1.74 3.91 16.31
CA ASP A 157 3.11 4.31 16.66
C ASP A 157 4.20 3.44 15.96
N ALA A 158 3.86 2.80 14.84
CA ALA A 158 4.72 1.83 14.17
C ALA A 158 5.31 2.32 12.83
N GLY A 159 4.91 3.51 12.37
CA GLY A 159 5.36 4.18 11.13
C GLY A 159 6.80 4.70 11.19
N ASP A 160 7.20 5.67 10.37
CA ASP A 160 8.58 6.15 10.37
C ASP A 160 8.91 6.89 11.69
N PRO A 161 10.00 6.55 12.42
CA PRO A 161 10.41 7.25 13.64
C PRO A 161 10.86 8.70 13.41
N GLY A 162 11.13 9.10 12.16
CA GLY A 162 11.43 10.49 11.80
C GLY A 162 10.20 11.41 11.75
N HIS A 163 8.99 10.85 11.91
CA HIS A 163 7.73 11.58 11.90
C HIS A 163 6.91 11.28 13.16
N THR A 164 6.10 12.27 13.56
CA THR A 164 5.22 12.18 14.72
C THR A 164 3.79 12.52 14.33
N ASP A 165 2.83 11.92 15.03
CA ASP A 165 1.42 12.25 14.90
C ASP A 165 1.08 13.49 15.75
N VAL A 166 -0.16 13.97 15.63
CA VAL A 166 -0.62 15.23 16.28
C VAL A 166 -0.50 15.20 17.80
N ASN A 167 -0.57 14.02 18.42
CA ASN A 167 -0.40 13.81 19.86
C ASN A 167 1.08 13.77 20.30
N GLY A 168 2.03 13.86 19.38
CA GLY A 168 3.48 13.80 19.63
C GLY A 168 4.06 12.38 19.76
N SER A 169 3.26 11.34 19.59
CA SER A 169 3.78 9.96 19.48
C SER A 169 4.40 9.72 18.10
N ARG A 170 5.11 8.60 17.94
CA ARG A 170 5.68 8.22 16.63
C ARG A 170 4.55 8.07 15.62
N SER A 171 4.81 8.37 14.36
CA SER A 171 3.76 8.25 13.34
C SER A 171 3.14 6.86 13.25
N ASP A 172 1.84 6.79 13.03
CA ASP A 172 1.12 5.58 12.67
C ASP A 172 1.47 5.09 11.24
N MET A 173 1.27 3.81 10.96
CA MET A 173 1.21 3.32 9.57
C MET A 173 -0.15 3.62 8.92
N GLY A 174 -0.20 3.69 7.59
CA GLY A 174 -1.42 3.80 6.80
C GLY A 174 -1.89 5.24 6.55
N ALA A 175 -3.07 5.36 5.94
CA ALA A 175 -3.65 6.59 5.37
C ALA A 175 -3.72 7.79 6.34
N PHE A 176 -3.83 7.50 7.64
CA PHE A 176 -4.02 8.50 8.68
C PHE A 176 -2.75 8.82 9.47
N GLY A 177 -1.64 8.16 9.16
CA GLY A 177 -0.35 8.42 9.79
C GLY A 177 0.56 9.33 8.94
N GLY A 178 1.73 9.62 9.49
CA GLY A 178 2.79 10.32 8.80
C GLY A 178 2.58 11.83 8.67
N PRO A 179 3.45 12.52 7.90
CA PRO A 179 3.54 13.98 7.92
C PRO A 179 2.32 14.72 7.35
N LEU A 180 1.42 14.02 6.67
CA LEU A 180 0.19 14.58 6.11
C LEU A 180 -1.07 14.06 6.80
N ALA A 181 -0.93 13.41 7.95
CA ALA A 181 -2.04 13.00 8.80
C ALA A 181 -2.99 14.18 9.04
N ARG A 182 -4.30 13.96 8.80
CA ARG A 182 -5.38 14.92 9.03
C ARG A 182 -6.61 14.20 9.57
#